data_AF-A0A964R5Z2-F1
#
_entry.id   AF-A0A964R5Z2-F1
#
_cell.length_a   1.000
_cell.length_b   1.000
_cell.length_c   1.000
_cell.angle_alpha   90.00
_cell.angle_beta   90.00
_cell.angle_gamma   90.00
#
_symmetry.space_group_name_H-M   'P 1'
#
loop_
_entity.id
_entity.type
_entity.pdbx_description
1 polymer ?
#
loop_
_entity_poly.entity_id
_entity_poly.type
_entity_poly.pdbx_seq_one_letter_code
_entity_poly.pdbx_strand_id
1 'polypeptide(L)'
;MALVPEQSNKVATAVAAPPALIERASELIRAHPECFWFRHPEARIRHLEDIRLVVEHLREYGDRRAWWAAQELHKCLSPLFKKTS
;
A
#
# COMPACT_ATOMS: atom_id res chain seq x y z
N MET A 1 14.80 -17.94 25.16
CA MET A 1 13.34 -18.19 25.16
C MET A 1 12.78 -17.72 23.83
N ALA A 2 12.20 -18.66 23.08
CA ALA A 2 11.32 -18.53 21.90
C ALA A 2 11.75 -17.62 20.73
N LEU A 3 12.57 -18.17 19.82
CA LEU A 3 12.46 -17.89 18.38
C LEU A 3 11.16 -18.53 17.91
N VAL A 4 10.11 -17.74 17.73
CA VAL A 4 8.86 -18.20 17.11
C VAL A 4 9.10 -18.44 15.61
N PRO A 5 8.81 -19.65 15.11
CA PRO A 5 9.12 -20.04 13.74
C PRO A 5 8.11 -19.45 12.75
N GLU A 6 8.66 -18.99 11.62
CA GLU A 6 8.13 -19.04 10.26
C GLU A 6 6.71 -19.64 10.12
N GLN A 7 5.70 -18.78 10.00
CA GLN A 7 4.37 -19.19 9.54
C GLN A 7 4.29 -19.05 8.01
N SER A 8 4.64 -20.14 7.34
CA SER A 8 4.33 -20.41 5.95
C SER A 8 2.95 -21.07 5.86
N ASN A 9 1.92 -20.41 5.29
CA ASN A 9 0.93 -21.08 4.43
C ASN A 9 -0.06 -20.14 3.70
N LYS A 10 0.02 -20.16 2.35
CA LYS A 10 -1.04 -19.96 1.34
C LYS A 10 -2.00 -18.76 1.47
N VAL A 11 -1.61 -17.62 0.91
CA VAL A 11 -2.54 -16.61 0.35
C VAL A 11 -1.97 -16.18 -1.00
N ALA A 12 -2.79 -16.17 -2.05
CA ALA A 12 -2.42 -15.92 -3.44
C ALA A 12 -1.38 -14.80 -3.60
N THR A 13 -0.17 -15.12 -4.11
CA THR A 13 0.86 -14.20 -4.65
C THR A 13 0.90 -12.76 -4.10
N ALA A 14 0.77 -12.57 -2.79
CA ALA A 14 0.77 -11.24 -2.20
C ALA A 14 2.22 -10.77 -2.04
N VAL A 15 2.78 -10.21 -3.12
CA VAL A 15 4.16 -9.69 -3.15
C VAL A 15 4.32 -8.69 -2.00
N ALA A 16 5.25 -8.99 -1.09
CA ALA A 16 5.57 -8.12 0.03
C ALA A 16 5.99 -6.75 -0.49
N ALA A 17 5.37 -5.70 0.03
CA ALA A 17 5.71 -4.36 -0.39
C ALA A 17 7.07 -3.93 0.21
N PRO A 18 7.91 -3.21 -0.56
CA PRO A 18 9.09 -2.57 -0.01
C PRO A 18 8.71 -1.63 1.15
N PRO A 19 9.50 -1.59 2.24
CA PRO A 19 9.20 -0.76 3.41
C PRO A 19 9.06 0.72 3.06
N ALA A 20 9.90 1.23 2.15
CA ALA A 20 9.82 2.62 1.68
C ALA A 20 8.47 2.97 1.01
N LEU A 21 7.81 2.00 0.35
CA LEU A 21 6.49 2.23 -0.24
C LEU A 21 5.38 2.10 0.78
N ILE A 22 5.54 1.21 1.76
CA ILE A 22 4.63 1.08 2.91
C ILE A 22 4.59 2.40 3.68
N GLU A 23 5.74 2.98 3.98
CA GLU A 23 5.84 4.26 4.69
C GLU A 23 5.18 5.40 3.91
N ARG A 24 5.48 5.53 2.61
CA ARG A 24 4.82 6.52 1.76
C ARG A 24 3.31 6.36 1.70
N ALA A 25 2.82 5.13 1.51
CA ALA A 25 1.40 4.86 1.47
C ALA A 25 0.73 5.16 2.82
N SER A 26 1.40 4.84 3.94
CA SER A 26 0.93 5.19 5.28
C SER A 26 0.88 6.71 5.51
N GLU A 27 1.85 7.45 5.00
CA GLU A 27 1.88 8.91 5.10
C GLU A 27 0.72 9.53 4.33
N LEU A 28 0.42 9.04 3.13
CA LEU A 28 -0.71 9.52 2.33
C LEU A 28 -2.06 9.25 2.98
N ILE A 29 -2.25 8.11 3.65
CA ILE A 29 -3.47 7.84 4.42
C ILE A 29 -3.63 8.85 5.56
N ARG A 30 -2.54 9.21 6.24
CA ARG A 30 -2.56 10.20 7.32
C ARG A 30 -2.78 11.62 6.81
N ALA A 31 -2.27 11.93 5.62
CA ALA A 31 -2.44 13.23 4.98
C ALA A 31 -3.85 13.42 4.40
N HIS A 32 -4.52 12.32 4.03
CA HIS A 32 -5.84 12.31 3.41
C HIS A 32 -6.84 11.41 4.14
N PRO A 33 -7.12 11.65 5.44
CA PRO A 33 -8.04 10.82 6.20
C PRO A 33 -9.44 10.79 5.59
N GLU A 34 -9.87 11.87 4.91
CA GLU A 34 -11.14 11.95 4.19
C GLU A 34 -11.28 10.90 3.08
N CYS A 35 -10.17 10.49 2.45
CA CYS A 35 -10.18 9.46 1.40
C CYS A 35 -10.27 8.04 1.97
N PHE A 36 -10.01 7.87 3.28
CA PHE A 36 -9.89 6.58 3.95
C PHE A 36 -10.83 6.46 5.15
N TRP A 37 -11.94 7.20 5.17
CA TRP A 37 -12.90 7.20 6.28
C TRP A 37 -13.49 5.82 6.60
N PHE A 38 -13.54 4.91 5.62
CA PHE A 38 -13.99 3.52 5.75
C PHE A 38 -12.86 2.55 6.20
N ARG A 39 -11.61 2.99 6.22
CA ARG A 39 -10.45 2.16 6.54
C ARG A 39 -10.31 2.01 8.05
N HIS A 40 -10.10 0.78 8.51
CA HIS A 40 -9.86 0.52 9.93
C HIS A 40 -8.53 1.14 10.40
N PRO A 41 -8.46 1.78 11.58
CA PRO A 41 -7.23 2.41 12.09
C PRO A 41 -6.08 1.42 12.28
N GLU A 42 -6.39 0.13 12.45
CA GLU A 42 -5.39 -0.95 12.59
C GLU A 42 -4.99 -1.63 11.27
N ALA A 43 -5.55 -1.19 10.13
CA ALA A 43 -5.28 -1.79 8.82
C ALA A 43 -3.84 -1.52 8.35
N ARG A 44 -2.96 -2.51 8.59
CA ARG A 44 -1.55 -2.45 8.18
C ARG A 44 -1.38 -2.71 6.69
N ILE A 45 -0.56 -1.89 6.04
CA ILE A 45 -0.08 -2.13 4.67
C ILE A 45 1.08 -3.12 4.76
N ARG A 46 0.95 -4.29 4.13
CA ARG A 46 1.99 -5.33 4.11
C ARG A 46 2.38 -5.73 2.70
N HIS A 47 1.43 -5.65 1.77
CA HIS A 47 1.57 -6.16 0.41
C HIS A 47 1.42 -5.04 -0.61
N LEU A 48 1.89 -5.28 -1.84
CA LEU A 48 1.72 -4.34 -2.94
C LEU A 48 0.24 -4.08 -3.27
N GLU A 49 -0.63 -5.06 -3.04
CA GLU A 49 -2.08 -4.92 -3.20
C GLU A 49 -2.68 -3.88 -2.25
N ASP A 50 -2.21 -3.82 -1.00
CA ASP A 50 -2.64 -2.79 -0.04
C ASP A 50 -2.28 -1.38 -0.56
N ILE A 51 -1.11 -1.25 -1.16
CA ILE A 51 -0.64 0.01 -1.75
C ILE A 51 -1.46 0.37 -2.98
N ARG A 52 -1.84 -0.62 -3.79
CA ARG A 52 -2.72 -0.42 -4.94
C ARG A 52 -4.09 0.10 -4.50
N LEU A 53 -4.68 -0.49 -3.46
CA LEU A 53 -5.94 -0.02 -2.89
C LEU A 53 -5.84 1.43 -2.41
N VAL A 54 -4.71 1.82 -1.81
CA VAL A 54 -4.44 3.22 -1.41
C VAL A 54 -4.42 4.13 -2.63
N VAL A 55 -3.73 3.75 -3.70
CA VAL A 55 -3.68 4.51 -4.95
C VAL A 55 -5.08 4.63 -5.58
N GLU A 56 -5.86 3.56 -5.60
CA GLU A 56 -7.23 3.56 -6.14
C GLU A 56 -8.14 4.51 -5.37
N HIS A 57 -8.11 4.46 -4.04
CA HIS A 57 -8.93 5.35 -3.20
C HIS A 57 -8.52 6.82 -3.28
N LEU A 58 -7.21 7.10 -3.31
CA LEU A 58 -6.72 8.47 -3.53
C LEU A 58 -7.14 9.04 -4.89
N ARG A 59 -7.36 8.18 -5.90
CA ARG A 59 -7.85 8.60 -7.22
C ARG A 59 -9.37 8.73 -7.29
N GLU A 60 -10.10 7.92 -6.54
CA GLU A 60 -11.56 7.90 -6.52
C GLU A 60 -12.13 9.01 -5.62
N TYR A 61 -11.56 9.20 -4.43
CA TYR A 61 -12.07 10.13 -3.42
C TYR A 61 -11.19 11.36 -3.18
N GLY A 62 -9.94 11.34 -3.65
CA GLY A 62 -8.98 12.39 -3.35
C GLY A 62 -9.03 13.58 -4.28
N ASP A 63 -8.62 14.73 -3.76
CA ASP A 63 -8.43 15.96 -4.52
C ASP A 63 -7.28 15.84 -5.54
N ARG A 64 -7.11 16.89 -6.37
CA ARG A 64 -5.99 16.98 -7.33
C ARG A 64 -4.62 16.67 -6.72
N ARG A 65 -4.37 17.06 -5.46
CA ARG A 65 -3.12 16.76 -4.74
C ARG A 65 -2.97 15.27 -4.40
N ALA A 66 -4.01 14.64 -3.86
CA ALA A 66 -4.05 13.21 -3.58
C ALA A 66 -3.85 12.40 -4.87
N TRP A 67 -4.45 12.85 -5.97
CA TRP A 67 -4.30 12.22 -7.29
C TRP A 67 -2.85 12.24 -7.80
N TRP A 68 -2.14 13.36 -7.65
CA TRP A 68 -0.72 13.44 -8.01
C TRP A 68 0.16 12.55 -7.14
N ALA A 69 -0.10 12.53 -5.83
CA ALA A 69 0.64 11.68 -4.90
C ALA A 69 0.41 10.18 -5.18
N ALA A 70 -0.82 9.79 -5.51
CA ALA A 70 -1.17 8.44 -5.94
C ALA A 70 -0.45 8.04 -7.24
N GLN A 71 -0.34 8.96 -8.20
CA GLN A 71 0.43 8.75 -9.43
C GLN A 71 1.92 8.53 -9.17
N GLU A 72 2.52 9.31 -8.27
CA GLU A 72 3.93 9.12 -7.88
C GLU A 72 4.15 7.76 -7.22
N LEU A 73 3.26 7.37 -6.31
CA LEU A 73 3.31 6.07 -5.65
C LEU A 73 3.15 4.93 -6.68
N HIS A 74 2.23 5.06 -7.64
CA HIS A 74 2.03 4.09 -8.72
C HIS A 74 3.22 3.98 -9.68
N LYS A 75 3.89 5.09 -10.00
CA LYS A 75 5.13 5.07 -10.81
C LYS A 75 6.24 4.29 -10.12
N CYS A 76 6.35 4.38 -8.79
CA CYS A 76 7.31 3.58 -8.03
C CYS A 76 6.95 2.08 -8.01
N LEU A 77 5.67 1.72 -8.14
CA LEU A 77 5.21 0.33 -8.25
C LEU A 77 5.51 -0.28 -9.63
N SER A 78 5.39 0.48 -10.71
CA SER A 78 5.58 0.02 -12.09
C SER A 78 6.88 -0.77 -12.36
N PRO A 79 8.07 -0.34 -11.91
CA PRO A 79 9.31 -1.11 -12.12
C PRO A 79 9.40 -2.38 -11.27
N LEU A 80 8.70 -2.44 -10.14
CA LEU A 80 8.71 -3.61 -9.25
C LEU A 80 7.78 -4.73 -9.77
N PHE A 81 6.63 -4.36 -10.34
CA PHE A 81 5.73 -5.31 -10.99
C PHE A 81 6.34 -5.95 -12.23
N LYS A 82 7.10 -5.19 -13.05
CA LYS A 82 7.76 -5.71 -14.25
C LYS A 82 8.84 -6.76 -13.96
N LYS A 83 9.37 -6.81 -12.74
CA LYS A 83 10.46 -7.70 -12.35
C LYS A 83 9.99 -9.08 -11.86
N THR A 84 8.67 -9.31 -11.85
CA THR A 84 8.03 -10.54 -11.38
C THR A 84 7.32 -11.29 -12.52
N SER A 85 7.81 -11.15 -13.76
CA SER A 85 7.39 -11.93 -14.94
C SER A 85 8.54 -12.75 -15.49
#